data_AF-A0A1J3J6E3-F1
#
_entry.id   AF-A0A1J3J6E3-F1
#
_cell.length_a   1.000
_cell.length_b   1.000
_cell.length_c   1.000
_cell.angle_alpha   90.00
_cell.angle_beta   90.00
_cell.angle_gamma   90.00
#
_symmetry.space_group_name_H-M   'P 1'
#
loop_
_entity.id
_entity.type
_entity.pdbx_description
1 polymer ?
#
loop_
_entity_poly.entity_id
_entity_poly.type
_entity_poly.pdbx_seq_one_letter_code
_entity_poly.pdbx_strand_id
1 'polypeptide(L)'
;MKQFIISSETDAIREAEERGNQVEIARVIKEEVKKELKKSLEEAQRYLHTVAGPKLALVIDGKCLMYALDPTLRVTLLNLSLNCTSVVCCRVSPLQKAQVTSLVRKGAKKITLSIGDGANDVSMIQAAHV
;
A
#
# COMPACT_ATOMS: atom_id res chain seq x y z
N MET A 1 -19.61 2.30 0.20
CA MET A 1 -18.23 1.76 0.28
C MET A 1 -17.31 2.91 0.58
N LYS A 2 -16.40 2.77 1.55
CA LYS A 2 -15.38 3.77 1.89
C LYS A 2 -14.08 3.41 1.19
N GLN A 3 -13.42 4.42 0.62
CA GLN A 3 -12.14 4.26 -0.06
C GLN A 3 -11.07 5.05 0.68
N PHE A 4 -9.90 4.44 0.87
CA PHE A 4 -8.67 5.07 1.34
C PHE A 4 -7.74 5.20 0.15
N ILE A 5 -7.27 6.41 -0.13
CA ILE A 5 -6.43 6.71 -1.30
C ILE A 5 -5.10 7.25 -0.78
N ILE A 6 -4.02 6.56 -1.10
CA ILE A 6 -2.65 6.97 -0.78
C ILE A 6 -1.93 7.20 -2.11
N SER A 7 -1.92 8.46 -2.54
CA SER A 7 -1.43 8.87 -3.86
C SER A 7 -0.27 9.84 -3.73
N SER A 8 0.63 9.79 -4.71
CA SER A 8 1.71 10.76 -4.90
C SER A 8 1.23 12.04 -5.58
N GLU A 9 -0.01 12.08 -6.07
CA GLU A 9 -0.63 13.26 -6.68
C GLU A 9 -1.21 14.24 -5.64
N THR A 10 -0.43 14.58 -4.62
CA THR A 10 -0.80 15.62 -3.64
C THR A 10 -0.01 16.90 -3.88
N ASP A 11 -0.59 18.05 -3.53
CA ASP A 11 0.07 19.35 -3.70
C ASP A 11 1.42 19.39 -2.98
N ALA A 12 1.49 18.85 -1.75
CA ALA A 12 2.73 18.78 -0.98
C ALA A 12 3.85 17.98 -1.68
N ILE A 13 3.51 16.87 -2.33
CA ILE A 13 4.48 16.04 -3.05
C ILE A 13 4.88 16.72 -4.37
N ARG A 14 3.93 17.32 -5.10
CA ARG A 14 4.18 18.05 -6.34
C ARG A 14 5.08 19.26 -6.12
N GLU A 15 4.83 20.05 -5.08
CA GLU A 15 5.69 21.17 -4.70
C GLU A 15 7.11 20.72 -4.34
N ALA A 16 7.26 19.59 -3.66
CA ALA A 16 8.58 19.03 -3.36
C ALA A 16 9.32 18.59 -4.64
N GLU A 17 8.59 18.01 -5.60
CA GLU A 17 9.12 17.61 -6.90
C GLU A 17 9.57 18.79 -7.75
N GLU A 18 8.80 19.88 -7.77
CA GLU A 18 9.14 21.11 -8.48
C GLU A 18 10.44 21.75 -7.96
N ARG A 19 10.73 21.59 -6.67
CA ARG A 19 12.01 22.05 -6.07
C ARG A 19 13.22 21.19 -6.46
N GLY A 20 12.99 19.98 -7.00
CA GLY A 20 14.04 19.11 -7.56
C GLY A 20 15.01 18.47 -6.56
N ASN A 21 14.86 18.68 -5.25
CA ASN A 21 15.74 18.07 -4.24
C ASN A 21 15.28 16.65 -3.90
N GLN A 22 16.00 15.64 -4.39
CA GLN A 22 15.64 14.23 -4.22
C GLN A 22 15.51 13.80 -2.75
N VAL A 23 16.34 14.33 -1.85
CA VAL A 23 16.30 13.99 -0.42
C VAL A 23 15.05 14.57 0.22
N GLU A 24 14.70 15.80 -0.14
CA GLU A 24 13.48 16.46 0.32
C GLU A 24 12.23 15.75 -0.21
N ILE A 25 12.20 15.42 -1.50
CA ILE A 25 11.10 14.67 -2.13
C ILE A 25 10.87 13.35 -1.39
N ALA A 26 11.94 12.56 -1.18
CA ALA A 26 11.83 11.28 -0.48
C ALA A 26 11.31 11.44 0.96
N ARG A 27 11.78 12.48 1.67
CA ARG A 27 11.33 12.80 3.02
C ARG A 27 9.85 13.19 3.05
N VAL A 28 9.41 14.06 2.15
CA VAL A 28 8.02 14.53 2.07
C VAL A 28 7.08 13.38 1.74
N ILE A 29 7.39 12.57 0.72
CA ILE A 29 6.55 11.43 0.36
C ILE A 29 6.46 10.44 1.53
N LYS A 30 7.59 10.12 2.18
CA LYS A 30 7.60 9.19 3.31
C LYS A 30 6.72 9.67 4.46
N GLU A 31 6.79 10.95 4.82
CA GLU A 31 5.96 11.50 5.91
C GLU A 31 4.48 11.57 5.53
N GLU A 32 4.13 11.97 4.30
CA GLU A 32 2.74 11.98 3.84
C GLU A 32 2.15 10.56 3.78
N VAL A 33 2.90 9.58 3.28
CA VAL A 33 2.49 8.16 3.27
C VAL A 33 2.26 7.66 4.70
N LYS A 34 3.19 7.94 5.61
CA LYS A 34 3.08 7.54 7.02
C LYS A 34 1.84 8.14 7.69
N LYS A 35 1.59 9.43 7.46
CA LYS A 35 0.44 10.15 7.98
C LYS A 35 -0.86 9.58 7.44
N GLU A 36 -0.98 9.37 6.14
CA GLU A 36 -2.23 8.87 5.53
C GLU A 36 -2.49 7.39 5.87
N LEU A 37 -1.44 6.55 5.96
CA LEU A 37 -1.57 5.17 6.44
C LEU A 37 -2.13 5.12 7.86
N LYS A 38 -1.56 5.92 8.78
CA LYS A 38 -1.99 5.94 10.17
C LYS A 38 -3.43 6.40 10.30
N LYS A 39 -3.77 7.52 9.64
CA LYS A 39 -5.13 8.08 9.61
C LYS A 39 -6.14 7.08 9.02
N SER A 40 -5.81 6.46 7.89
CA SER A 40 -6.67 5.47 7.23
C SER A 40 -6.89 4.24 8.11
N LEU A 41 -5.86 3.77 8.82
CA LEU A 41 -5.98 2.63 9.73
C LEU A 41 -6.89 2.95 10.93
N GLU A 42 -6.70 4.11 11.55
CA GLU A 42 -7.56 4.56 12.65
C GLU A 42 -9.02 4.71 12.21
N GLU A 43 -9.27 5.24 11.02
CA GLU A 43 -10.62 5.36 10.46
C GLU A 43 -11.22 3.98 10.14
N ALA A 44 -10.45 3.08 9.52
CA ALA A 44 -10.87 1.71 9.23
C ALA A 44 -11.29 0.95 10.51
N GLN A 45 -10.52 1.09 11.59
CA GLN A 45 -10.82 0.45 12.87
C GLN A 45 -12.15 0.93 13.46
N ARG A 46 -12.51 2.21 13.30
CA ARG A 46 -13.82 2.72 13.77
C ARG A 46 -14.98 2.03 13.06
N TYR A 47 -14.85 1.75 11.76
CA TYR A 47 -15.90 1.05 11.01
C TYR A 47 -16.06 -0.41 11.41
N LEU A 48 -14.99 -1.09 11.84
CA LEU A 48 -15.06 -2.49 12.29
C LEU A 48 -15.93 -2.69 13.54
N HIS A 49 -16.09 -1.66 14.37
CA HIS A 49 -16.93 -1.70 15.57
C HIS A 49 -18.41 -1.40 15.31
N THR A 50 -18.79 -1.15 14.05
CA THR A 50 -20.18 -0.84 13.66
C THR A 50 -20.85 -2.06 13.02
N VAL A 51 -22.04 -2.42 13.50
CA VAL A 51 -22.80 -3.61 13.05
C VAL A 51 -23.11 -3.59 11.54
N ALA A 52 -23.15 -2.40 10.93
CA ALA A 52 -23.41 -2.19 9.50
C ALA A 52 -22.38 -1.24 8.88
N GLY A 53 -21.10 -1.44 9.18
CA GLY A 53 -20.01 -0.64 8.60
C GLY A 53 -19.93 -0.74 7.07
N PRO A 54 -19.48 0.32 6.38
CA PRO A 54 -19.29 0.26 4.93
C PRO A 54 -18.17 -0.73 4.57
N LYS A 55 -18.27 -1.38 3.41
CA LYS A 55 -17.12 -2.07 2.80
C LYS A 55 -15.97 -1.07 2.61
N LEU A 56 -14.75 -1.50 2.94
CA LEU A 56 -13.54 -0.70 2.89
C LEU A 56 -12.68 -1.11 1.69
N ALA A 57 -12.05 -0.15 1.03
CA ALA A 57 -11.11 -0.39 -0.06
C ALA A 57 -9.87 0.50 0.07
N LEU A 58 -8.69 -0.01 -0.27
CA LEU A 58 -7.45 0.75 -0.32
C LEU A 58 -6.96 0.87 -1.76
N VAL A 59 -6.60 2.08 -2.18
CA VAL A 59 -5.91 2.37 -3.45
C VAL A 59 -4.59 3.05 -3.13
N ILE A 60 -3.48 2.49 -3.64
CA ILE A 60 -2.14 3.03 -3.44
C ILE A 60 -1.34 2.97 -4.73
N ASP A 61 -0.65 4.04 -5.09
CA ASP A 61 0.25 4.05 -6.25
C ASP A 61 1.64 3.50 -5.93
N GLY A 62 2.41 3.16 -6.98
CA GLY A 62 3.74 2.58 -6.84
C GLY A 62 4.74 3.50 -6.12
N LYS A 63 4.60 4.82 -6.26
CA LYS A 63 5.52 5.77 -5.64
C LYS A 63 5.33 5.81 -4.12
N CYS A 64 4.09 5.90 -3.67
CA CYS A 64 3.73 5.80 -2.26
C CYS A 64 3.97 4.40 -1.69
N LEU A 65 3.68 3.35 -2.47
CA LEU A 65 3.89 1.96 -2.07
C LEU A 65 5.35 1.67 -1.72
N MET A 66 6.30 2.28 -2.44
CA MET A 66 7.73 2.16 -2.15
C MET A 66 8.04 2.52 -0.68
N TYR A 67 7.47 3.62 -0.19
CA TYR A 67 7.65 4.06 1.19
C TYR A 67 6.76 3.28 2.16
N ALA A 68 5.56 2.88 1.75
CA ALA A 68 4.67 2.07 2.58
C ALA A 68 5.24 0.66 2.86
N LEU A 69 6.09 0.13 1.98
CA LEU A 69 6.80 -1.14 2.14
C LEU A 69 8.07 -1.03 3.03
N ASP A 70 8.47 0.19 3.42
CA ASP A 70 9.57 0.42 4.36
C ASP A 70 9.36 -0.40 5.65
N PRO A 71 10.41 -0.98 6.25
CA PRO A 71 10.29 -1.78 7.47
C PRO A 71 9.52 -1.10 8.62
N THR A 72 9.57 0.24 8.69
CA THR A 72 8.86 1.04 9.71
C THR A 72 7.36 1.18 9.44
N LEU A 73 6.91 1.03 8.19
CA LEU A 73 5.51 1.28 7.79
C LEU A 73 4.76 0.03 7.31
N ARG A 74 5.47 -1.01 6.86
CA ARG A 74 4.85 -2.20 6.24
C ARG A 74 3.85 -2.94 7.12
N VAL A 75 4.01 -2.88 8.44
CA VAL A 75 3.05 -3.49 9.39
C VAL A 75 1.73 -2.71 9.38
N THR A 76 1.80 -1.38 9.37
CA THR A 76 0.62 -0.50 9.25
C THR A 76 -0.10 -0.72 7.92
N LEU A 77 0.66 -0.80 6.82
CA LEU A 77 0.13 -1.12 5.49
C LEU A 77 -0.60 -2.47 5.50
N LEU A 78 0.01 -3.51 6.06
CA LEU A 78 -0.60 -4.83 6.15
C LEU A 78 -1.90 -4.80 6.97
N ASN A 79 -1.90 -4.19 8.14
CA ASN A 79 -3.08 -4.12 9.00
C ASN A 79 -4.24 -3.37 8.32
N LEU A 80 -3.95 -2.23 7.67
CA LEU A 80 -4.96 -1.50 6.90
C LEU A 80 -5.50 -2.36 5.75
N SER A 81 -4.61 -3.05 5.02
CA SER A 81 -4.97 -3.92 3.90
C SER A 81 -5.87 -5.08 4.33
N LEU A 82 -5.59 -5.70 5.48
CA LEU A 82 -6.39 -6.81 6.02
C LEU A 82 -7.78 -6.36 6.52
N ASN A 83 -7.94 -5.08 6.86
CA ASN A 83 -9.25 -4.50 7.19
C ASN A 83 -10.06 -4.15 5.93
N CYS A 84 -9.43 -4.11 4.76
CA CYS A 84 -10.09 -3.77 3.50
C CYS A 84 -10.67 -5.01 2.82
N THR A 85 -11.85 -4.85 2.21
CA THR A 85 -12.45 -5.87 1.34
C THR A 85 -11.70 -5.99 0.01
N SER A 86 -11.10 -4.90 -0.46
CA SER A 86 -10.28 -4.88 -1.67
C SER A 86 -9.10 -3.94 -1.53
N VAL A 87 -7.99 -4.28 -2.19
CA VAL A 87 -6.79 -3.46 -2.26
C VAL A 87 -6.34 -3.38 -3.71
N VAL A 88 -6.07 -2.18 -4.20
CA VAL A 88 -5.57 -1.92 -5.56
C VAL A 88 -4.23 -1.21 -5.44
N CYS A 89 -3.19 -1.84 -5.98
CA CYS A 89 -1.87 -1.23 -6.12
C CYS A 89 -1.67 -0.83 -7.59
N CYS A 90 -1.51 0.47 -7.86
CA CYS A 90 -1.47 1.04 -9.20
C CYS A 90 -0.02 1.38 -9.60
N ARG A 91 0.34 1.25 -10.89
CA ARG A 91 1.67 1.67 -11.41
C ARG A 91 2.86 1.08 -10.63
N VAL A 92 2.75 -0.19 -10.24
CA VAL A 92 3.78 -0.89 -9.45
C VAL A 92 4.84 -1.56 -10.32
N SER A 93 6.08 -1.59 -9.84
CA SER A 93 7.18 -2.32 -10.49
C SER A 93 7.09 -3.84 -10.22
N PRO A 94 7.75 -4.69 -11.05
CA PRO A 94 7.82 -6.13 -10.80
C PRO A 94 8.31 -6.49 -9.39
N LEU A 95 9.31 -5.75 -8.89
CA LEU A 95 9.83 -5.93 -7.53
C LEU A 95 8.77 -5.62 -6.47
N GLN A 96 8.01 -4.52 -6.64
CA GLN A 96 6.97 -4.15 -5.71
C GLN A 96 5.84 -5.17 -5.66
N LYS A 97 5.45 -5.76 -6.80
CA LYS A 97 4.48 -6.87 -6.83
C LYS A 97 4.93 -8.02 -5.94
N ALA A 98 6.18 -8.47 -6.09
CA ALA A 98 6.76 -9.53 -5.27
C ALA A 98 6.86 -9.16 -3.77
N GLN A 99 7.21 -7.91 -3.46
CA GLN A 99 7.28 -7.42 -2.09
C GLN A 99 5.91 -7.41 -1.40
N VAL A 100 4.86 -6.98 -2.11
CA VAL A 100 3.47 -7.03 -1.60
C VAL A 100 3.06 -8.46 -1.35
N THR A 101 3.26 -9.38 -2.30
CA THR A 101 2.95 -10.80 -2.12
C THR A 101 3.71 -11.39 -0.91
N SER A 102 5.00 -11.10 -0.78
CA SER A 102 5.78 -11.57 0.37
C SER A 102 5.31 -10.97 1.69
N LEU A 103 4.88 -9.71 1.73
CA LEU A 103 4.35 -9.05 2.93
C LEU A 103 3.08 -9.75 3.40
N VAL A 104 2.13 -9.98 2.49
CA VAL A 104 0.85 -10.65 2.80
C VAL A 104 1.10 -12.10 3.21
N ARG A 105 1.91 -12.84 2.45
CA ARG A 105 2.28 -14.24 2.75
C ARG A 105 2.84 -14.39 4.17
N LYS A 106 3.83 -13.59 4.53
CA LYS A 106 4.51 -13.69 5.83
C LYS A 106 3.67 -13.11 6.97
N GLY A 107 2.94 -12.03 6.71
CA GLY A 107 2.22 -11.28 7.72
C GLY A 107 0.84 -11.81 8.05
N ALA A 108 0.06 -12.21 7.03
CA ALA A 108 -1.30 -12.75 7.23
C ALA A 108 -1.30 -14.22 7.67
N LYS A 109 -0.19 -14.94 7.45
CA LYS A 109 -0.06 -16.40 7.71
C LYS A 109 -1.18 -17.19 7.03
N LYS A 110 -1.50 -16.83 5.78
CA LYS A 110 -2.47 -17.50 4.91
C LYS A 110 -1.80 -17.99 3.64
N ILE A 111 -2.42 -18.95 2.96
CA ILE A 111 -2.04 -19.35 1.60
C ILE A 111 -2.30 -18.16 0.66
N THR A 112 -1.36 -17.89 -0.23
CA THR A 112 -1.41 -16.78 -1.19
C THR A 112 -1.27 -17.36 -2.59
N LEU A 113 -2.17 -16.96 -3.49
CA LEU A 113 -2.12 -17.27 -4.91
C LEU A 113 -1.64 -16.03 -5.69
N SER A 114 -0.78 -16.19 -6.68
CA SER A 114 -0.43 -15.13 -7.62
C SER A 114 -0.62 -15.60 -9.05
N ILE A 115 -1.27 -14.77 -9.86
CA ILE A 115 -1.55 -15.03 -11.27
C ILE A 115 -1.05 -13.85 -12.10
N GLY A 116 -0.47 -14.15 -13.26
CA GLY A 116 0.01 -13.17 -14.23
C GLY A 116 0.40 -13.86 -15.53
N ASP A 117 0.41 -13.10 -16.61
CA ASP A 117 0.65 -13.57 -17.98
C ASP A 117 2.02 -13.13 -18.55
N GLY A 118 2.69 -12.18 -17.89
CA GLY A 118 3.91 -11.55 -18.39
C GLY A 118 5.16 -11.71 -17.51
N ALA A 119 6.31 -11.35 -18.06
CA ALA A 119 7.61 -11.38 -17.37
C ALA A 119 7.64 -10.53 -16.09
N ASN A 120 6.80 -9.49 -16.02
CA ASN A 120 6.67 -8.61 -14.85
C ASN A 120 6.06 -9.29 -13.63
N ASP A 121 5.44 -10.46 -13.80
CA ASP A 121 4.73 -11.20 -12.75
C ASP A 121 5.52 -12.41 -12.25
N VAL A 122 6.63 -12.77 -12.91
CA VAL A 122 7.43 -13.95 -12.54
C VAL A 122 7.86 -13.90 -11.08
N SER A 123 8.44 -12.79 -10.63
CA SER A 123 8.86 -12.64 -9.23
C SER A 123 7.69 -12.61 -8.24
N MET A 124 6.51 -12.12 -8.67
CA MET A 124 5.29 -12.13 -7.86
C MET A 124 4.77 -13.56 -7.68
N ILE A 125 4.72 -14.33 -8.77
CA ILE A 125 4.32 -15.74 -8.79
C ILE A 125 5.25 -16.57 -7.91
N GLN A 126 6.57 -16.40 -8.07
CA GLN A 126 7.57 -17.10 -7.25
C GLN A 126 7.51 -16.75 -5.76
N ALA A 127 7.02 -15.56 -5.40
CA ALA A 127 6.88 -15.15 -4.00
C ALA A 127 5.66 -15.78 -3.30
N ALA A 128 4.65 -16.19 -4.06
CA ALA A 128 3.41 -16.77 -3.54
C ALA A 128 3.60 -18.21 -3.05
N HIS A 129 2.52 -18.83 -2.58
CA HIS A 129 2.50 -20.27 -2.27
C HIS A 129 2.11 -21.07 -3.51
N VAL A 130 1.22 -20.49 -4.32
CA VAL A 130 0.69 -21.02 -5.57
C VAL A 130 0.75 -19.93 -6.62
#